data_AF-A0A848YR41-F1
#
_entry.id   AF-A0A848YR41-F1
#
_cell.length_a   1.000
_cell.length_b   1.000
_cell.length_c   1.000
_cell.angle_alpha   90.00
_cell.angle_beta   90.00
_cell.angle_gamma   90.00
#
_symmetry.space_group_name_H-M   'P 1'
#
loop_
_entity.id
_entity.type
_entity.pdbx_description
1 polymer ?
#
loop_
_entity_poly.entity_id
_entity_poly.type
_entity_poly.pdbx_seq_one_letter_code
_entity_poly.pdbx_strand_id
1 'polypeptide(L)'
;MSAEIISIEESKGVHQFVFQRVMRMIPDKDRDDKNLQRLLAFRLRIDGEGAVREYLMRRIREMIQCAYQGSLYEFLKNDNKSNGCMADQNGDGPPEIA
;
A
#
# COMPACT_ATOMS: atom_id res chain seq x y z
N MET A 1 1.16 21.24 -20.15
CA MET A 1 0.33 20.04 -20.43
C MET A 1 0.01 19.40 -19.09
N SER A 2 -1.09 19.84 -18.49
CA SER A 2 -1.58 19.38 -17.19
C SER A 2 -2.20 18.00 -17.38
N ALA A 3 -1.46 16.95 -17.02
CA ALA A 3 -2.03 15.62 -16.89
C ALA A 3 -3.21 15.73 -15.93
N GLU A 4 -4.43 15.57 -16.46
CA GLU A 4 -5.62 15.49 -15.64
C GLU A 4 -5.35 14.46 -14.55
N ILE A 5 -5.28 14.92 -13.31
CA ILE A 5 -5.29 14.09 -12.12
C ILE A 5 -6.73 13.56 -12.06
N ILE A 6 -7.06 12.62 -12.94
CA ILE A 6 -8.39 12.03 -13.02
C ILE A 6 -8.51 11.17 -11.77
N SER A 7 -9.22 11.70 -10.78
CA SER A 7 -9.68 10.98 -9.60
C SER A 7 -10.41 9.72 -10.06
N ILE A 8 -9.74 8.56 -10.05
CA ILE A 8 -10.39 7.27 -10.26
C ILE A 8 -11.40 7.02 -9.13
N GLU A 9 -11.22 7.70 -7.99
CA GLU A 9 -12.21 7.84 -6.91
C GLU A 9 -13.54 8.45 -7.39
N GLU A 10 -13.52 9.37 -8.35
CA GLU A 10 -14.71 10.07 -8.88
C GLU A 10 -15.18 9.52 -10.24
N SER A 11 -14.41 8.61 -10.83
CA SER A 11 -14.72 8.01 -12.14
C SER A 11 -15.82 6.95 -11.98
N LYS A 12 -17.07 7.33 -12.20
CA LYS A 12 -18.22 6.40 -12.24
C LYS A 12 -18.02 5.37 -13.36
N GLY A 13 -17.79 4.10 -13.02
CA GLY A 13 -17.61 3.02 -14.00
C GLY A 13 -17.01 1.72 -13.43
N VAL A 14 -16.61 0.81 -14.32
CA VAL A 14 -16.04 -0.51 -13.98
C VAL A 14 -14.86 -0.40 -13.00
N HIS A 15 -14.04 0.65 -13.14
CA HIS A 15 -12.90 0.91 -12.26
C HIS A 15 -13.30 1.20 -10.80
N GLN A 16 -14.48 1.75 -10.55
CA GLN A 16 -14.97 2.00 -9.19
C GLN A 16 -15.28 0.69 -8.46
N PHE A 17 -15.90 -0.28 -9.15
CA PHE A 17 -16.18 -1.60 -8.58
C PHE A 17 -14.90 -2.38 -8.27
N VAL A 18 -13.92 -2.30 -9.18
CA VAL A 18 -12.61 -2.92 -9.00
C VAL A 18 -11.88 -2.28 -7.82
N PHE A 19 -11.88 -0.95 -7.73
CA PHE A 19 -11.29 -0.22 -6.62
C PHE A 19 -11.93 -0.62 -5.28
N GLN A 20 -13.25 -0.65 -5.19
CA GLN A 20 -13.97 -1.10 -3.99
C GLN A 20 -13.61 -2.54 -3.59
N ARG A 21 -13.42 -3.43 -4.56
CA ARG A 21 -12.97 -4.81 -4.28
C ARG A 21 -11.55 -4.84 -3.72
N VAL A 22 -10.65 -4.04 -4.27
CA VAL A 22 -9.27 -3.91 -3.77
C VAL A 22 -9.25 -3.30 -2.36
N MET A 23 -10.06 -2.28 -2.09
CA MET A 23 -10.17 -1.64 -0.77
C MET A 23 -10.63 -2.60 0.34
N ARG A 24 -11.32 -3.70 0.01
CA ARG A 24 -11.69 -4.75 0.98
C ARG A 24 -10.51 -5.61 1.42
N MET A 25 -9.40 -5.60 0.69
CA MET A 25 -8.18 -6.30 1.08
C MET A 25 -7.30 -5.47 2.03
N ILE A 26 -7.54 -4.16 2.09
CA ILE A 26 -6.79 -3.23 2.94
C ILE A 26 -7.28 -3.38 4.38
N PRO A 27 -6.37 -3.44 5.38
CA PRO A 27 -6.73 -3.39 6.80
C PRO A 27 -7.61 -2.18 7.13
N ASP A 28 -8.58 -2.34 8.01
CA ASP A 28 -9.55 -1.28 8.32
C ASP A 28 -8.86 0.02 8.78
N LYS A 29 -7.75 -0.08 9.53
CA LYS A 29 -6.96 1.07 10.01
C LYS A 29 -6.41 1.96 8.90
N ASP A 30 -6.15 1.40 7.72
CA ASP A 30 -5.55 2.10 6.58
C ASP A 30 -6.59 2.39 5.47
N ARG A 31 -7.83 1.89 5.62
CA ARG A 31 -8.84 1.97 4.55
C ARG A 31 -9.21 3.39 4.18
N ASP A 32 -9.20 4.33 5.14
CA ASP A 32 -9.56 5.73 4.92
C ASP A 32 -8.37 6.64 4.56
N ASP A 33 -7.16 6.08 4.44
CA ASP A 33 -5.98 6.85 4.02
C ASP A 33 -6.11 7.27 2.55
N LYS A 34 -6.22 8.59 2.33
CA LYS A 34 -6.36 9.20 1.00
C LYS A 34 -5.14 9.00 0.11
N ASN A 35 -3.95 8.94 0.68
CA ASN A 35 -2.73 8.72 -0.09
C ASN A 35 -2.65 7.26 -0.55
N LEU A 36 -3.06 6.32 0.30
CA LEU A 36 -3.19 4.92 -0.07
C LEU A 36 -4.25 4.72 -1.17
N GLN A 37 -5.43 5.31 -0.99
CA GLN A 37 -6.52 5.26 -1.97
C GLN A 37 -6.04 5.76 -3.35
N ARG A 38 -5.35 6.91 -3.40
CA ARG A 38 -4.78 7.46 -4.64
C ARG A 38 -3.71 6.56 -5.26
N LEU A 39 -2.82 5.98 -4.44
CA LEU A 39 -1.79 5.06 -4.90
C LEU A 39 -2.41 3.84 -5.58
N LEU A 40 -3.39 3.22 -4.93
CA LEU A 40 -4.08 2.02 -5.42
C LEU A 40 -4.91 2.31 -6.67
N ALA A 41 -5.61 3.44 -6.68
CA ALA A 41 -6.29 3.94 -7.85
C ALA A 41 -5.32 4.04 -9.05
N PHE A 42 -4.18 4.73 -8.86
CA PHE A 42 -3.17 4.89 -9.89
C PHE A 42 -2.62 3.56 -10.40
N ARG A 43 -2.29 2.64 -9.49
CA ARG A 43 -1.84 1.27 -9.80
C ARG A 43 -2.88 0.47 -10.57
N LEU A 44 -4.15 0.55 -10.18
CA LEU A 44 -5.24 -0.13 -10.88
C LEU A 44 -5.41 0.35 -12.32
N ARG A 45 -5.16 1.63 -12.58
CA ARG A 45 -5.24 2.19 -13.94
C ARG A 45 -4.07 1.77 -14.82
N ILE A 46 -2.87 1.61 -14.26
CA ILE A 46 -1.67 1.27 -15.03
C ILE A 46 -1.50 -0.24 -15.17
N ASP A 47 -1.58 -0.97 -14.06
CA ASP A 47 -1.22 -2.38 -14.00
C ASP A 47 -2.44 -3.32 -14.12
N GLY A 48 -3.65 -2.80 -13.90
CA GLY A 48 -4.91 -3.56 -13.94
C GLY A 48 -5.20 -4.34 -12.65
N GLU A 49 -6.43 -4.90 -12.55
CA GLU A 49 -6.92 -5.55 -11.32
C GLU A 49 -6.04 -6.71 -10.87
N GLY A 50 -5.71 -7.62 -11.80
CA GLY A 50 -4.99 -8.86 -11.46
C GLY A 50 -3.64 -8.59 -10.81
N ALA A 51 -2.83 -7.75 -11.46
CA ALA A 51 -1.49 -7.41 -10.98
C ALA A 51 -1.54 -6.69 -9.62
N VAL A 52 -2.44 -5.72 -9.43
CA VAL A 52 -2.58 -5.01 -8.16
C VAL A 52 -3.03 -5.94 -7.04
N ARG A 53 -3.92 -6.90 -7.34
CA ARG A 53 -4.42 -7.85 -6.35
C ARG A 53 -3.32 -8.79 -5.86
N GLU A 54 -2.54 -9.36 -6.79
CA GLU A 54 -1.40 -10.22 -6.46
C GLU A 54 -0.33 -9.44 -5.68
N TYR A 55 -0.03 -8.23 -6.14
CA TYR A 55 0.89 -7.31 -5.47
C TYR A 55 0.49 -7.05 -4.02
N LEU A 56 -0.78 -6.67 -3.79
CA LEU A 56 -1.29 -6.42 -2.44
C LEU A 56 -1.30 -7.66 -1.57
N MET A 57 -1.71 -8.82 -2.09
CA MET A 57 -1.64 -10.06 -1.32
C MET A 57 -0.23 -10.34 -0.84
N ARG A 58 0.78 -10.16 -1.70
CA ARG A 58 2.18 -10.37 -1.34
C ARG A 58 2.62 -9.37 -0.27
N ARG A 59 2.36 -8.08 -0.49
CA ARG A 59 2.79 -7.01 0.43
C ARG A 59 2.11 -7.06 1.80
N ILE A 60 0.81 -7.37 1.85
CA ILE A 60 0.10 -7.51 3.13
C ILE A 60 0.64 -8.72 3.91
N ARG A 61 0.93 -9.85 3.24
CA ARG A 61 1.56 -11.00 3.91
C ARG A 61 2.94 -10.64 4.46
N GLU A 62 3.76 -9.95 3.68
CA GLU A 62 5.07 -9.46 4.13
C GLU A 62 4.93 -8.52 5.33
N MET A 63 4.02 -7.54 5.27
CA MET A 63 3.76 -6.60 6.37
C MET A 63 3.37 -7.32 7.67
N ILE A 64 2.50 -8.33 7.58
CA ILE A 64 2.09 -9.16 8.72
C ILE A 64 3.28 -9.98 9.25
N GLN A 65 4.06 -10.62 8.38
CA GLN A 65 5.25 -11.40 8.76
C GLN A 65 6.31 -10.52 9.44
N CYS A 66 6.44 -9.27 9.01
CA CYS A 66 7.36 -8.30 9.59
C CYS A 66 6.83 -7.64 10.87
N ALA A 67 5.59 -7.92 11.29
CA ALA A 67 4.91 -7.21 12.37
C ALA A 67 5.02 -5.67 12.24
N TYR A 68 4.95 -5.15 11.01
CA TYR A 68 5.17 -3.74 10.74
C TYR A 68 4.06 -2.88 11.37
N GLN A 69 4.45 -1.92 12.20
CA GLN A 69 3.52 -1.10 12.97
C GLN A 69 3.05 0.16 12.24
N GLY A 70 3.76 0.59 11.18
CA GLY A 70 3.40 1.77 10.39
C GLY A 70 2.18 1.59 9.50
N SER A 71 1.91 2.61 8.67
CA SER A 71 0.80 2.60 7.71
C SER A 71 1.13 1.77 6.47
N LEU A 72 0.12 1.14 5.89
CA LEU A 72 0.31 0.38 4.65
C LEU A 72 0.79 1.28 3.51
N TYR A 73 0.39 2.56 3.48
CA TYR A 73 0.88 3.53 2.51
C TYR A 73 2.40 3.69 2.55
N GLU A 74 2.98 3.94 3.72
CA GLU A 74 4.44 4.10 3.85
C GLU A 74 5.18 2.79 3.57
N PHE A 75 4.57 1.64 3.89
CA PHE A 75 5.10 0.34 3.51
C PHE A 75 5.18 0.16 1.98
N LEU A 76 4.08 0.45 1.26
CA LEU A 76 4.01 0.30 -0.20
C LEU A 76 4.82 1.36 -0.96
N LYS A 77 4.94 2.57 -0.41
CA LYS A 77 5.72 3.66 -1.00
C LYS A 77 7.22 3.36 -1.05
N ASN A 78 7.72 2.60 -0.08
CA ASN A 78 9.14 2.26 0.05
C ASN A 78 9.60 1.07 -0.82
N ASP A 79 8.77 0.63 -1.78
CA ASP A 79 9.00 -0.53 -2.65
C ASP A 79 10.29 -0.48 -3.50
N ASN A 80 10.96 0.67 -3.60
CA ASN A 80 12.22 0.82 -4.31
C ASN A 80 13.42 0.16 -3.63
N LYS A 81 13.25 -0.45 -2.45
CA LYS A 81 14.26 -1.33 -1.88
C LYS A 81 13.62 -2.65 -1.49
N SER A 82 14.15 -3.73 -2.05
CA SER A 82 13.99 -5.10 -1.59
C SER A 82 14.58 -5.27 -0.19
N ASN A 83 14.05 -4.55 0.79
CA ASN A 83 14.41 -4.67 2.18
C ASN A 83 13.22 -5.32 2.88
N GLY A 84 13.20 -6.65 2.87
CA GLY A 84 12.31 -7.41 3.74
C GLY A 84 12.48 -6.89 5.16
N CYS A 85 11.37 -6.49 5.79
CA CYS A 85 11.30 -6.02 7.16
C CYS A 85 12.46 -5.08 7.55
N MET A 86 12.51 -3.84 7.03
CA MET A 86 13.34 -2.84 7.72
C MET A 86 12.68 -2.56 9.07
N ALA A 87 13.22 -3.22 10.10
CA ALA A 87 13.16 -2.72 11.46
C ALA A 87 13.57 -1.24 11.42
N ASP A 88 12.75 -0.40 12.03
CA ASP A 88 13.03 1.02 12.19
C ASP A 88 14.46 1.20 12.69
N GLN A 89 15.29 1.89 11.90
CA GLN A 89 16.57 2.42 12.36
C GLN A 89 16.34 3.71 13.14
N ASN A 90 15.48 3.70 14.16
CA ASN A 90 15.42 4.78 15.15
C ASN A 90 15.01 4.22 16.53
N GLY A 91 16.02 3.94 17.36
CA GLY A 91 15.90 3.96 18.82
C GLY A 91 15.93 2.60 19.53
N ASP A 92 17.09 1.95 19.57
CA ASP A 92 17.84 1.60 20.79
C ASP A 92 18.91 0.58 20.43
N GLY A 93 20.15 0.81 20.89
CA GLY A 93 21.24 -0.14 20.74
C GLY A 93 20.90 -1.46 21.44
N PRO A 94 21.56 -2.58 21.07
CA PRO A 94 21.46 -3.79 21.89
C PRO A 94 21.91 -3.45 23.31
N PRO A 95 21.21 -3.89 24.37
CA PRO A 95 21.77 -3.77 25.71
C PRO A 95 23.07 -4.55 25.74
N GLU A 96 24.18 -3.86 26.01
CA GLU A 96 25.42 -4.50 26.43
C GLU A 96 25.11 -5.31 27.68
N ILE A 97 25.07 -6.63 27.51
CA ILE A 97 25.10 -7.58 28.61
C ILE A 97 26.53 -7.58 29.14
N ALA A 98 26.66 -7.09 30.38
CA ALA A 98 27.89 -6.94 31.16
C ALA A 98 28.65 -8.26 31.39
#